data_AF-A0A1V6SND1-F1
#
_entry.id   AF-A0A1V6SND1-F1
#
_cell.length_a   1.000
_cell.length_b   1.000
_cell.length_c   1.000
_cell.angle_alpha   90.00
_cell.angle_beta   90.00
_cell.angle_gamma   90.00
#
_symmetry.space_group_name_H-M   'P 1'
#
loop_
_entity.id
_entity.type
_entity.pdbx_description
1 polymer ?
#
loop_
_entity_poly.entity_id
_entity_poly.type
_entity_poly.pdbx_seq_one_letter_code
_entity_poly.pdbx_strand_id
1 'polypeptide(L)'
;MKTSRFEASGREILHYIGPSTFSQYTVAADISIIVVTPKIVANRSCLLGCGITTGHGAAVKVAKVDEGSTVAVFGLSIIQSTMKNKASKIIEIWTRKVGATDLVSSKKLSDKTIQETISEMTDGGCDYTVDCTGIMRAALKTCHRGWGESIVIGVAAAGQESFTRPFQLVTRRAWKGCAFGGVKGRSQLPGLVDDYLNGKLKIDEFISPILSLWQRLI
;
A
#
# COMPACT_ATOMS: atom_id res chain seq x y z
N MET A 1 -4.99 -31.57 -14.63
CA MET A 1 -5.01 -30.56 -15.72
C MET A 1 -3.67 -29.81 -15.66
N LYS A 2 -2.85 -29.82 -16.71
CA LYS A 2 -1.62 -29.00 -16.76
C LYS A 2 -2.03 -27.52 -16.78
N THR A 3 -1.80 -26.81 -15.68
CA THR A 3 -2.27 -25.42 -15.51
C THR A 3 -1.25 -24.39 -15.98
N SER A 4 0.01 -24.77 -16.21
CA SER A 4 1.04 -23.85 -16.67
C SER A 4 1.07 -23.66 -18.20
N ARG A 5 1.61 -22.52 -18.65
CA ARG A 5 1.94 -22.20 -20.05
C ARG A 5 3.44 -21.97 -20.26
N PHE A 6 4.26 -22.25 -19.23
CA PHE A 6 5.71 -22.15 -19.30
C PHE A 6 6.38 -23.52 -19.18
N GLU A 7 7.36 -23.77 -20.04
CA GLU A 7 8.22 -24.94 -20.02
C GLU A 7 9.66 -24.51 -20.32
N ALA A 8 10.64 -25.11 -19.64
CA ALA A 8 12.05 -24.99 -19.99
C ALA A 8 12.74 -26.34 -19.83
N SER A 9 13.53 -26.73 -20.83
CA SER A 9 14.30 -27.99 -20.82
C SER A 9 13.45 -29.23 -20.49
N GLY A 10 12.22 -29.29 -21.03
CA GLY A 10 11.29 -30.39 -20.79
C GLY A 10 10.64 -30.40 -19.39
N ARG A 11 10.83 -29.34 -18.59
CA ARG A 11 10.24 -29.20 -17.25
C ARG A 11 9.25 -28.05 -17.20
N GLU A 12 8.10 -28.30 -16.58
CA GLU A 12 7.09 -27.28 -16.34
C GLU A 12 7.62 -26.21 -15.37
N ILE A 13 7.41 -24.94 -15.71
CA ILE A 13 7.65 -23.80 -14.83
C ILE A 13 6.30 -23.27 -14.38
N LEU A 14 6.09 -23.05 -13.08
CA LEU A 14 4.81 -22.60 -12.57
C LEU A 14 4.55 -21.11 -12.83
N HIS A 15 3.28 -20.73 -12.99
CA HIS A 15 2.90 -19.32 -12.98
C HIS A 15 2.99 -18.74 -11.56
N TYR A 16 3.22 -17.43 -11.49
CA TYR A 16 3.21 -16.66 -10.24
C TYR A 16 2.26 -15.47 -10.35
N ILE A 17 1.34 -15.36 -9.37
CA ILE A 17 0.33 -14.28 -9.24
C ILE A 17 -0.56 -14.09 -10.49
N GLY A 18 -0.57 -15.05 -11.41
CA GLY A 18 -1.34 -15.00 -12.66
C GLY A 18 -0.46 -14.68 -13.88
N PRO A 19 -0.03 -13.40 -14.07
CA PRO A 19 0.60 -12.99 -15.31
C PRO A 19 2.09 -13.27 -15.41
N SER A 20 2.80 -13.71 -14.35
CA SER A 20 4.23 -14.10 -14.42
C SER A 20 5.10 -13.14 -15.25
N THR A 21 5.15 -11.87 -14.87
CA THR A 21 5.64 -10.77 -15.73
C THR A 21 7.15 -10.71 -15.93
N PHE A 22 7.92 -11.68 -15.40
CA PHE A 22 9.36 -11.82 -15.66
C PHE A 22 9.62 -12.77 -16.84
N SER A 23 9.01 -12.44 -17.97
CA SER A 23 9.16 -13.13 -19.25
C SER A 23 8.85 -12.13 -20.37
N GLN A 24 9.44 -12.32 -21.55
CA GLN A 24 9.12 -11.50 -22.72
C GLN A 24 7.67 -11.71 -23.20
N TYR A 25 7.11 -12.89 -22.96
CA TYR A 25 5.73 -13.25 -23.27
C TYR A 25 5.07 -13.97 -22.10
N THR A 26 3.77 -13.79 -21.93
CA THR A 26 3.01 -14.48 -20.90
C THR A 26 1.60 -14.80 -21.38
N VAL A 27 0.98 -15.77 -20.72
CA VAL A 27 -0.44 -16.08 -20.87
C VAL A 27 -1.12 -15.76 -19.54
N ALA A 28 -2.15 -14.92 -19.60
CA ALA A 28 -2.94 -14.55 -18.43
C ALA A 28 -4.42 -14.76 -18.73
N ALA A 29 -5.21 -14.97 -17.67
CA ALA A 29 -6.66 -14.99 -17.78
C ALA A 29 -7.15 -13.62 -18.25
N ASP A 30 -8.12 -13.61 -19.17
CA ASP A 30 -8.69 -12.38 -19.72
C ASP A 30 -9.20 -11.46 -18.59
N ILE A 31 -9.82 -12.04 -17.54
CA ILE A 31 -10.32 -11.34 -16.35
C ILE A 31 -9.27 -10.49 -15.61
N SER A 32 -8.00 -10.82 -15.78
CA SER A 32 -6.86 -10.12 -15.19
C SER A 32 -6.23 -9.08 -16.12
N ILE A 33 -6.73 -8.95 -17.35
CA ILE A 33 -6.27 -7.95 -18.32
C ILE A 33 -7.09 -6.68 -18.18
N ILE A 34 -6.38 -5.56 -18.08
CA ILE A 34 -6.94 -4.21 -18.00
C ILE A 34 -6.40 -3.43 -19.19
N VAL A 35 -7.31 -3.01 -20.07
CA VAL A 35 -6.98 -2.19 -21.23
C VAL A 35 -6.86 -0.73 -20.78
N VAL A 36 -5.76 -0.09 -21.13
CA VAL A 36 -5.49 1.32 -20.83
C VAL A 36 -5.16 2.07 -22.11
N THR A 37 -5.23 3.40 -22.06
CA THR A 37 -4.88 4.26 -23.19
C THR A 37 -3.42 4.05 -23.64
N PRO A 38 -3.12 4.09 -24.95
CA PRO A 38 -1.74 3.97 -25.45
C PRO A 38 -0.86 5.19 -25.09
N LYS A 39 -1.45 6.26 -24.53
CA LYS A 39 -0.72 7.46 -24.13
C LYS A 39 0.22 7.24 -22.94
N ILE A 40 -0.07 6.26 -22.07
CA ILE A 40 0.84 5.91 -20.97
C ILE A 40 1.85 4.88 -21.44
N VAL A 41 3.13 5.13 -21.14
CA VAL A 41 4.22 4.21 -21.50
C VAL A 41 4.36 3.08 -20.46
N ALA A 42 4.82 1.91 -20.92
CA ALA A 42 4.85 0.67 -20.13
C ALA A 42 5.64 0.77 -18.82
N ASN A 43 6.76 1.51 -18.81
CA ASN A 43 7.60 1.66 -17.63
C ASN A 43 7.00 2.58 -16.54
N ARG A 44 5.82 3.17 -16.78
CA ARG A 44 5.02 3.89 -15.77
C ARG A 44 3.76 3.12 -15.42
N SER A 45 3.03 2.63 -16.43
CA SER A 45 1.79 1.88 -16.22
C SER A 45 2.02 0.58 -15.44
N CYS A 46 3.19 -0.04 -15.53
CA CYS A 46 3.52 -1.25 -14.78
C CYS A 46 3.43 -1.09 -13.25
N LEU A 47 3.63 0.12 -12.72
CA LEU A 47 3.54 0.40 -11.28
C LEU A 47 2.10 0.50 -10.77
N LEU A 48 1.13 0.69 -11.66
CA LEU A 48 -0.31 0.71 -11.32
C LEU A 48 -0.88 -0.69 -11.11
N GLY A 49 -0.17 -1.75 -11.48
CA GLY A 49 -0.60 -3.13 -11.25
C GLY A 49 -0.51 -3.60 -9.79
N CYS A 50 0.11 -2.82 -8.89
CA CYS A 50 0.31 -3.23 -7.49
C CYS A 50 0.36 -2.03 -6.53
N GLY A 51 1.55 -1.67 -6.03
CA GLY A 51 1.73 -0.84 -4.83
C GLY A 51 1.10 0.55 -4.90
N ILE A 52 1.22 1.26 -6.03
CA ILE A 52 0.65 2.62 -6.16
C ILE A 52 -0.87 2.58 -6.07
N THR A 53 -1.50 1.65 -6.79
CA THR A 53 -2.96 1.49 -6.77
C THR A 53 -3.46 1.06 -5.39
N THR A 54 -2.75 0.14 -4.74
CA THR A 54 -3.07 -0.31 -3.39
C THR A 54 -3.04 0.85 -2.40
N GLY A 55 -1.97 1.64 -2.41
CA GLY A 55 -1.81 2.80 -1.54
C GLY A 55 -2.86 3.88 -1.80
N HIS A 56 -3.07 4.23 -3.07
CA HIS A 56 -4.09 5.20 -3.46
C HIS A 56 -5.50 4.79 -2.98
N GLY A 57 -5.90 3.56 -3.29
CA GLY A 57 -7.21 3.07 -2.90
C GLY A 57 -7.36 2.90 -1.38
N ALA A 58 -6.28 2.55 -0.66
CA ALA A 58 -6.30 2.50 0.79
C ALA A 58 -6.67 3.84 1.42
N ALA A 59 -6.11 4.96 0.93
CA ALA A 59 -6.48 6.31 1.37
C ALA A 59 -7.88 6.70 0.95
N VAL A 60 -8.16 6.61 -0.35
CA VAL A 60 -9.34 7.27 -0.92
C VAL A 60 -10.60 6.44 -0.74
N LYS A 61 -10.49 5.11 -0.76
CA LYS A 61 -11.65 4.20 -0.82
C LYS A 61 -11.89 3.44 0.47
N VAL A 62 -10.82 2.97 1.11
CA VAL A 62 -10.93 2.12 2.31
C VAL A 62 -10.97 2.96 3.58
N ALA A 63 -9.92 3.73 3.83
CA ALA A 63 -9.87 4.68 4.95
C ALA A 63 -10.82 5.86 4.71
N LYS A 64 -10.96 6.28 3.45
CA LYS A 64 -11.65 7.53 3.07
C LYS A 64 -11.12 8.68 3.91
N VAL A 65 -9.81 8.89 3.84
CA VAL A 65 -9.14 9.97 4.56
C VAL A 65 -9.79 11.30 4.19
N ASP A 66 -10.25 12.04 5.19
CA ASP A 66 -10.90 13.32 5.01
C ASP A 66 -9.93 14.49 5.33
N GLU A 67 -10.32 15.68 4.91
CA GLU A 67 -9.55 16.90 5.17
C GLU A 67 -9.41 17.12 6.69
N GLY A 68 -8.20 17.42 7.14
CA GLY A 68 -7.91 17.64 8.55
C GLY A 68 -7.59 16.38 9.36
N SER A 69 -7.77 15.17 8.80
CA SER A 69 -7.46 13.93 9.54
C SER A 69 -5.98 13.77 9.86
N THR A 70 -5.70 12.98 10.90
CA THR A 70 -4.36 12.54 11.31
C THR A 70 -4.12 11.10 10.84
N VAL A 71 -2.98 10.85 10.22
CA VAL A 71 -2.67 9.55 9.61
C VAL A 71 -1.27 9.08 10.00
N ALA A 72 -1.16 7.88 10.58
CA ALA A 72 0.13 7.21 10.78
C ALA A 72 0.35 6.12 9.72
N VAL A 73 1.51 6.13 9.07
CA VAL A 73 1.84 5.18 8.01
C VAL A 73 3.08 4.37 8.37
N PHE A 74 2.87 3.07 8.58
CA PHE A 74 3.94 2.10 8.79
C PHE A 74 4.37 1.56 7.42
N GLY A 75 5.31 2.25 6.78
CA GLY A 75 5.73 1.99 5.40
C GLY A 75 5.18 3.01 4.40
N LEU A 76 5.07 2.67 3.11
CA LEU A 76 5.27 3.67 2.04
C LEU A 76 4.19 3.80 0.98
N SER A 77 3.02 3.18 1.15
CA SER A 77 2.09 3.09 0.02
C SER A 77 1.18 4.33 -0.16
N ILE A 78 0.80 5.00 0.93
CA ILE A 78 -0.40 5.85 0.94
C ILE A 78 -0.15 7.37 0.96
N ILE A 79 1.06 7.81 1.32
CA ILE A 79 1.39 9.20 1.67
C ILE A 79 0.90 10.21 0.63
N GLN A 80 1.12 9.97 -0.66
CA GLN A 80 0.69 10.91 -1.72
C GLN A 80 -0.83 11.14 -1.75
N SER A 81 -1.61 10.10 -1.50
CA SER A 81 -3.07 10.19 -1.56
C SER A 81 -3.63 10.78 -0.27
N THR A 82 -2.99 10.51 0.86
CA THR A 82 -3.26 11.19 2.13
C THR A 82 -3.02 12.70 2.03
N MET A 83 -1.93 13.13 1.40
CA MET A 83 -1.67 14.55 1.12
C MET A 83 -2.71 15.16 0.19
N LYS A 84 -3.07 14.46 -0.90
CA LYS A 84 -4.10 14.92 -1.85
C LYS A 84 -5.44 15.16 -1.17
N ASN A 85 -5.77 14.35 -0.16
CA ASN A 85 -6.98 14.51 0.66
C ASN A 85 -6.82 15.51 1.81
N LYS A 86 -5.68 16.20 1.90
CA LYS A 86 -5.39 17.27 2.88
C LYS A 86 -5.51 16.83 4.34
N ALA A 87 -4.99 15.65 4.66
CA ALA A 87 -4.74 15.28 6.06
C ALA A 87 -3.88 16.36 6.74
N SER A 88 -4.24 16.74 7.98
CA SER A 88 -3.52 17.78 8.73
C SER A 88 -2.17 17.30 9.23
N LYS A 89 -2.05 16.00 9.52
CA LYS A 89 -0.83 15.37 10.04
C LYS A 89 -0.62 14.00 9.40
N ILE A 90 0.55 13.79 8.84
CA ILE A 90 0.97 12.54 8.20
C ILE A 90 2.27 12.09 8.86
N ILE A 91 2.16 11.10 9.76
CA ILE A 91 3.27 10.57 10.54
C ILE A 91 3.80 9.32 9.85
N GLU A 92 4.99 9.40 9.27
CA GLU A 92 5.67 8.23 8.72
C GLU A 92 6.50 7.53 9.81
N ILE A 93 6.54 6.20 9.76
CA ILE A 93 7.28 5.38 10.73
C ILE A 93 8.58 4.85 10.10
N TRP A 94 9.68 4.98 10.84
CA TRP A 94 11.07 4.57 10.55
C TRP A 94 11.84 5.37 9.50
N THR A 95 11.31 5.53 8.29
CA THR A 95 11.98 6.28 7.23
C THR A 95 11.22 7.55 6.97
N ARG A 96 11.90 8.64 6.59
CA ARG A 96 11.23 9.80 6.01
C ARG A 96 11.36 9.70 4.50
N LYS A 97 10.22 9.63 3.82
CA LYS A 97 10.11 9.83 2.39
C LYS A 97 9.36 11.13 2.10
N VAL A 98 9.33 11.49 0.83
CA VAL A 98 8.77 12.76 0.34
C VAL A 98 7.29 12.84 0.72
N GLY A 99 6.90 13.90 1.41
CA GLY A 99 5.51 14.28 1.65
C GLY A 99 4.94 14.06 3.07
N ALA A 100 5.58 13.26 3.91
CA ALA A 100 5.15 13.14 5.31
C ALA A 100 5.46 14.41 6.11
N THR A 101 4.51 14.86 6.95
CA THR A 101 4.71 16.02 7.82
C THR A 101 5.70 15.66 8.93
N ASP A 102 5.53 14.48 9.52
CA ASP A 102 6.24 14.04 10.71
C ASP A 102 6.92 12.69 10.48
N LEU A 103 7.96 12.41 11.27
CA LEU A 103 8.68 11.13 11.26
C LEU A 103 8.84 10.64 12.69
N VAL A 104 8.38 9.42 12.96
CA VAL A 104 8.73 8.67 14.19
C VAL A 104 9.69 7.55 13.82
N SER A 105 10.95 7.68 14.23
CA SER A 105 12.01 6.69 13.97
C SER A 105 12.40 5.97 15.25
N SER A 106 12.56 4.64 15.19
CA SER A 106 13.01 3.82 16.32
C SER A 106 14.33 4.30 16.94
N LYS A 107 15.25 4.85 16.13
CA LYS A 107 16.52 5.42 16.61
C LYS A 107 16.37 6.65 17.52
N LYS A 108 15.21 7.29 17.52
CA LYS A 108 14.92 8.51 18.31
C LYS A 108 13.98 8.25 19.48
N LEU A 109 13.53 7.01 19.64
CA LEU A 109 12.72 6.60 20.77
C LEU A 109 13.69 6.25 21.89
N SER A 110 13.71 7.06 22.96
CA SER A 110 14.46 6.73 24.18
C SER A 110 13.75 5.58 24.91
N ASP A 111 12.80 5.92 25.78
CA ASP A 111 12.09 4.97 26.65
C ASP A 111 10.62 4.77 26.25
N LYS A 112 10.17 5.44 25.19
CA LYS A 112 8.78 5.39 24.71
C LYS A 112 8.62 4.45 23.53
N THR A 113 7.51 3.75 23.50
CA THR A 113 7.09 2.97 22.33
C THR A 113 6.60 3.91 21.21
N ILE A 114 6.58 3.42 19.96
CA ILE A 114 5.99 4.15 18.82
C ILE A 114 4.54 4.55 19.14
N GLN A 115 3.80 3.68 19.84
CA GLN A 115 2.41 3.92 20.19
C GLN A 115 2.24 5.09 21.15
N GLU A 116 3.05 5.15 22.20
CA GLU A 116 3.01 6.23 23.18
C GLU A 116 3.40 7.56 22.52
N THR A 117 4.46 7.57 21.72
CA THR A 117 4.88 8.77 20.99
C THR A 117 3.79 9.29 20.06
N ILE A 118 3.16 8.43 19.25
CA ILE A 118 2.08 8.87 18.36
C ILE A 118 0.87 9.34 19.16
N SER A 119 0.49 8.63 20.23
CA SER A 119 -0.63 9.03 21.08
C SER A 119 -0.42 10.43 21.66
N GLU A 120 0.79 10.77 22.11
CA GLU A 120 1.11 12.12 22.62
C GLU A 120 1.10 13.17 21.51
N MET A 121 1.61 12.84 20.31
CA MET A 121 1.61 13.75 19.16
C MET A 121 0.22 14.07 18.59
N THR A 122 -0.78 13.25 18.93
CA THR A 122 -2.12 13.27 18.32
C THR A 122 -3.25 13.30 19.35
N ASP A 123 -2.93 13.54 20.62
CA ASP A 123 -3.90 13.61 21.72
C ASP A 123 -4.80 12.36 21.84
N GLY A 124 -4.22 11.17 21.68
CA GLY A 124 -4.91 9.89 21.87
C GLY A 124 -4.82 8.88 20.72
N GLY A 125 -4.16 9.24 19.62
CA GLY A 125 -3.90 8.38 18.46
C GLY A 125 -4.37 9.01 17.15
N CYS A 126 -4.00 8.40 16.02
CA CYS A 126 -4.40 8.91 14.70
C CYS A 126 -5.81 8.47 14.30
N ASP A 127 -6.51 9.30 13.53
CA ASP A 127 -7.80 8.95 12.92
C ASP A 127 -7.66 7.71 12.02
N TYR A 128 -6.56 7.65 11.27
CA TYR A 128 -6.24 6.50 10.44
C TYR A 128 -4.82 6.00 10.71
N THR A 129 -4.66 4.68 10.71
CA THR A 129 -3.33 4.07 10.69
C THR A 129 -3.25 3.05 9.56
N VAL A 130 -2.10 2.96 8.90
CA VAL A 130 -1.95 2.11 7.72
C VAL A 130 -0.69 1.27 7.86
N ASP A 131 -0.86 -0.04 7.97
CA ASP A 131 0.24 -1.00 8.01
C ASP A 131 0.56 -1.52 6.62
N CYS A 132 1.72 -1.12 6.09
CA CYS A 132 2.26 -1.60 4.83
C CYS A 132 3.37 -2.65 5.03
N THR A 133 3.59 -3.12 6.26
CA THR A 133 4.77 -3.93 6.61
C THR A 133 4.45 -5.26 7.29
N GLY A 134 3.26 -5.42 7.87
CA GLY A 134 2.84 -6.63 8.58
C GLY A 134 2.91 -6.52 10.11
N ILE A 135 3.23 -5.35 10.68
CA ILE A 135 3.17 -5.11 12.13
C ILE A 135 1.79 -4.60 12.58
N MET A 136 0.75 -5.32 12.16
CA MET A 136 -0.65 -4.90 12.20
C MET A 136 -1.13 -4.49 13.60
N ARG A 137 -0.70 -5.20 14.65
CA ARG A 137 -1.06 -4.90 16.04
C ARG A 137 -0.53 -3.56 16.50
N ALA A 138 0.67 -3.19 16.07
CA ALA A 138 1.28 -1.92 16.42
C ALA A 138 0.46 -0.77 15.82
N ALA A 139 0.13 -0.87 14.53
CA ALA A 139 -0.71 0.11 13.85
C ALA A 139 -2.08 0.28 14.53
N LEU A 140 -2.77 -0.82 14.84
CA LEU A 140 -4.08 -0.75 15.51
C LEU A 140 -4.03 0.02 16.83
N LYS A 141 -2.97 -0.19 17.64
CA LYS A 141 -2.83 0.51 18.93
C LYS A 141 -2.55 2.00 18.78
N THR A 142 -2.06 2.44 17.62
CA THR A 142 -1.81 3.86 17.32
C THR A 142 -3.04 4.60 16.81
N CYS A 143 -4.15 3.90 16.53
CA CYS A 143 -5.42 4.52 16.21
C CYS A 143 -6.02 5.23 17.41
N HIS A 144 -6.72 6.34 17.14
CA HIS A 144 -7.48 7.07 18.12
C HIS A 144 -8.56 6.17 18.75
N ARG A 145 -8.68 6.24 20.07
CA ARG A 145 -9.75 5.55 20.79
C ARG A 145 -11.10 6.21 20.46
N GLY A 146 -12.12 5.44 20.14
CA GLY A 146 -13.48 5.97 19.92
C GLY A 146 -13.92 6.01 18.46
N TRP A 147 -13.01 6.23 17.51
CA TRP A 147 -13.34 6.29 16.07
C TRP A 147 -12.22 5.83 15.12
N GLY A 148 -10.98 5.66 15.59
CA GLY A 148 -9.85 5.45 14.70
C GLY A 148 -9.93 4.13 13.92
N GLU A 149 -9.47 4.17 12.67
CA GLU A 149 -9.47 3.01 11.78
C GLU A 149 -8.04 2.57 11.41
N SER A 150 -7.74 1.29 11.60
CA SER A 150 -6.47 0.69 11.23
C SER A 150 -6.62 -0.17 9.98
N ILE A 151 -5.90 0.19 8.93
CA ILE A 151 -5.95 -0.44 7.62
C ILE A 151 -4.71 -1.31 7.41
N VAL A 152 -4.94 -2.59 7.17
CA VAL A 152 -3.89 -3.59 6.93
C VAL A 152 -3.73 -3.79 5.42
N ILE A 153 -2.56 -3.43 4.92
CA ILE A 153 -2.12 -3.64 3.53
C ILE A 153 -1.00 -4.68 3.47
N GLY A 154 -0.07 -4.64 4.43
CA GLY A 154 1.06 -5.56 4.50
C GLY A 154 0.60 -7.02 4.57
N VAL A 155 1.22 -7.87 3.75
CA VAL A 155 0.94 -9.31 3.75
C VAL A 155 1.89 -9.97 4.74
N ALA A 156 1.34 -10.53 5.81
CA ALA A 156 2.12 -11.32 6.77
C ALA A 156 2.61 -12.63 6.12
N ALA A 157 3.72 -13.18 6.63
CA ALA A 157 4.20 -14.49 6.21
C ALA A 157 3.17 -15.59 6.53
N ALA A 158 3.22 -16.70 5.79
CA ALA A 158 2.31 -17.82 5.99
C ALA A 158 2.36 -18.35 7.44
N GLY A 159 1.20 -18.64 8.02
CA GLY A 159 1.06 -19.13 9.39
C GLY A 159 1.23 -18.07 10.48
N GLN A 160 1.44 -16.79 10.13
CA GLN A 160 1.47 -15.70 11.11
C GLN A 160 0.07 -15.26 11.47
N GLU A 161 -0.14 -15.00 12.75
CA GLU A 161 -1.40 -14.51 13.30
C GLU A 161 -1.20 -13.16 13.98
N SER A 162 -2.24 -12.32 13.91
CA SER A 162 -2.24 -11.02 14.58
C SER A 162 -3.34 -10.98 15.63
N PHE A 163 -2.95 -10.63 16.86
CA PHE A 163 -3.85 -10.60 18.01
C PHE A 163 -3.92 -9.22 18.64
N THR A 164 -5.09 -8.86 19.15
CA THR A 164 -5.28 -7.65 19.95
C THR A 164 -6.22 -7.94 21.12
N ARG A 165 -6.21 -7.08 22.14
CA ARG A 165 -7.18 -7.18 23.24
C ARG A 165 -8.55 -6.77 22.69
N PRO A 166 -9.64 -7.54 22.88
CA PRO A 166 -10.97 -7.18 22.38
C PRO A 166 -11.42 -5.78 22.78
N PHE A 167 -10.98 -5.31 23.96
CA PHE A 167 -11.25 -3.95 24.44
C PHE A 167 -10.79 -2.84 23.48
N GLN A 168 -9.77 -3.08 22.65
CA GLN A 168 -9.34 -2.14 21.61
C GLN A 168 -10.45 -1.89 20.58
N LEU A 169 -11.22 -2.93 20.24
CA LEU A 169 -12.35 -2.86 19.29
C LEU A 169 -13.64 -2.40 19.99
N VAL A 170 -13.89 -2.85 21.22
CA VAL A 170 -15.04 -2.40 22.03
C VAL A 170 -14.98 -0.88 22.24
N THR A 171 -13.79 -0.32 22.40
CA THR A 171 -13.58 1.14 22.44
C THR A 171 -13.57 1.80 21.06
N ARG A 172 -14.29 1.19 20.11
CA ARG A 172 -14.62 1.69 18.77
C ARG A 172 -13.44 1.97 17.84
N ARG A 173 -12.33 1.24 17.97
CA ARG A 173 -11.38 1.13 16.84
C ARG A 173 -11.91 0.15 15.81
N ALA A 174 -11.68 0.44 14.53
CA ALA A 174 -11.91 -0.52 13.45
C ALA A 174 -10.59 -1.12 12.97
N TRP A 175 -10.57 -2.41 12.65
CA TRP A 175 -9.41 -3.08 12.06
C TRP A 175 -9.82 -3.75 10.75
N LYS A 176 -9.34 -3.21 9.62
CA LYS A 176 -9.82 -3.53 8.28
C LYS A 176 -8.68 -4.02 7.39
N GLY A 177 -8.95 -5.02 6.56
CA GLY A 177 -8.04 -5.41 5.47
C GLY A 177 -8.21 -4.54 4.23
N CYS A 178 -7.17 -4.45 3.41
CA CYS A 178 -7.17 -3.69 2.16
C CYS A 178 -6.44 -4.44 1.05
N ALA A 179 -7.20 -5.19 0.25
CA ALA A 179 -6.67 -5.84 -0.96
C ALA A 179 -6.75 -4.87 -2.15
N PHE A 180 -5.60 -4.64 -2.80
CA PHE A 180 -5.49 -3.78 -3.99
C PHE A 180 -6.15 -2.39 -3.84
N GLY A 181 -6.17 -1.84 -2.62
CA GLY A 181 -6.78 -0.53 -2.35
C GLY A 181 -8.31 -0.53 -2.41
N GLY A 182 -8.95 -1.70 -2.50
CA GLY A 182 -10.37 -1.78 -2.85
C GLY A 182 -10.69 -1.28 -4.27
N VAL A 183 -9.69 -1.19 -5.15
CA VAL A 183 -9.84 -0.76 -6.53
C VAL A 183 -10.30 -1.94 -7.38
N LYS A 184 -11.36 -1.74 -8.17
CA LYS A 184 -11.80 -2.71 -9.18
C LYS A 184 -10.97 -2.50 -10.44
N GLY A 185 -10.02 -3.40 -10.70
CA GLY A 185 -9.03 -3.24 -11.78
C GLY A 185 -9.61 -2.77 -13.12
N ARG A 186 -10.44 -3.60 -13.77
CA ARG A 186 -11.00 -3.31 -15.11
C ARG A 186 -11.80 -2.00 -15.19
N SER A 187 -12.56 -1.65 -14.15
CA SER A 187 -13.47 -0.50 -14.21
C SER A 187 -12.91 0.79 -13.60
N GLN A 188 -11.80 0.74 -12.85
CA GLN A 188 -11.31 1.90 -12.10
C GLN A 188 -9.83 2.22 -12.32
N LEU A 189 -9.00 1.23 -12.67
CA LEU A 189 -7.58 1.48 -12.93
C LEU A 189 -7.35 2.39 -14.16
N PRO A 190 -8.15 2.31 -15.25
CA PRO A 190 -8.04 3.30 -16.34
C PRO A 190 -8.16 4.76 -15.86
N GLY A 191 -9.00 5.05 -14.86
CA GLY A 191 -9.10 6.38 -14.27
C GLY A 191 -7.83 6.81 -13.52
N LEU A 192 -7.06 5.88 -12.93
CA LEU A 192 -5.77 6.18 -12.32
C LEU A 192 -4.69 6.49 -13.37
N VAL A 193 -4.80 5.88 -14.55
CA VAL A 193 -3.95 6.26 -15.70
C VAL A 193 -4.25 7.69 -16.12
N ASP A 194 -5.53 8.07 -16.21
CA ASP A 194 -5.91 9.44 -16.54
C ASP A 194 -5.46 10.44 -15.46
N ASP A 195 -5.57 10.08 -14.18
CA ASP A 195 -5.07 10.91 -13.08
C ASP A 195 -3.55 11.12 -13.18
N TYR A 196 -2.78 10.11 -13.57
CA TYR A 196 -1.34 10.25 -13.83
C TYR A 196 -1.06 11.17 -15.02
N LEU A 197 -1.71 10.94 -16.16
CA LEU A 197 -1.52 11.74 -17.37
C LEU A 197 -1.90 13.22 -17.16
N ASN A 198 -2.84 13.50 -16.27
CA ASN A 198 -3.23 14.85 -15.87
C ASN A 198 -2.43 15.42 -14.69
N GLY A 199 -1.38 14.73 -14.23
CA GLY A 199 -0.49 15.19 -13.15
C GLY A 199 -1.07 15.11 -11.73
N LYS A 200 -2.26 14.52 -11.56
CA LYS A 200 -2.98 14.35 -10.28
C LYS A 200 -2.51 13.14 -9.46
N LEU A 201 -1.75 12.23 -10.07
CA LEU A 201 -1.11 11.08 -9.44
C LEU A 201 0.38 11.10 -9.80
N LYS A 202 1.26 10.92 -8.82
CA LYS A 202 2.72 10.86 -9.05
C LYS A 202 3.14 9.40 -9.17
N ILE A 203 3.82 9.08 -10.27
CA ILE A 203 4.40 7.75 -10.53
C ILE A 203 5.91 7.84 -10.70
N ASP A 204 6.41 8.85 -11.41
CA ASP A 204 7.84 8.94 -11.76
C ASP A 204 8.77 9.02 -10.53
N GLU A 205 8.30 9.60 -9.42
CA GLU A 205 9.03 9.69 -8.14
C GLU A 205 9.31 8.30 -7.50
N PHE A 206 8.59 7.27 -7.91
CA PHE A 206 8.75 5.90 -7.43
C PHE A 206 9.70 5.06 -8.31
N ILE A 207 10.18 5.62 -9.42
CA ILE A 207 11.05 4.92 -10.36
C ILE A 207 12.52 5.14 -9.95
N SER A 208 13.19 4.05 -9.58
CA SER A 208 14.64 4.00 -9.38
C SER A 208 15.36 3.74 -10.72
N PRO A 209 16.71 3.57 -10.76
CA PRO A 209 17.41 3.26 -12.00
C PRO A 209 16.76 2.10 -12.76
N ILE A 210 16.52 2.31 -14.06
CA ILE A 210 15.89 1.33 -14.95
C ILE A 210 16.93 0.31 -15.39
N LEU A 211 16.64 -0.95 -15.16
CA LEU A 211 17.48 -2.08 -15.57
C LEU A 211 16.75 -2.89 -16.65
N SER A 212 17.54 -3.49 -17.54
CA SER A 212 17.04 -4.53 -18.44
C SER A 212 16.71 -5.80 -17.66
N LEU A 213 15.85 -6.65 -18.24
CA LEU A 213 15.49 -7.94 -17.65
C LEU A 213 16.71 -8.81 -17.31
N TRP A 214 17.75 -8.76 -18.14
CA TRP A 214 18.96 -9.58 -18.02
C TRP A 214 19.91 -9.12 -16.92
N GLN A 215 19.92 -7.82 -16.60
CA GLN A 215 20.75 -7.27 -15.52
C GLN A 215 20.27 -7.68 -14.12
N ARG A 216 19.08 -8.26 -13.99
CA ARG A 216 18.51 -8.71 -12.71
C ARG A 216 18.86 -10.15 -12.36
N LEU A 217 19.44 -10.90 -13.29
CA LEU A 217 19.77 -12.33 -13.16
C LEU A 217 21.24 -12.57 -12.76
N ILE A 218 21.98 -11.49 -12.44
CA ILE A 218 23.37 -11.46 -12.00
C ILE A 218 23.41 -10.80 -10.62
#